data_AF-T1JYR9-F1
#
_entry.id   AF-T1JYR9-F1
#
_cell.length_a   1.000
_cell.length_b   1.000
_cell.length_c   1.000
_cell.angle_alpha   90.00
_cell.angle_beta   90.00
_cell.angle_gamma   90.00
#
_symmetry.space_group_name_H-M   'P 1'
#
loop_
_entity.id
_entity.type
_entity.pdbx_description
1 polymer ?
#
loop_
_entity_poly.entity_id
_entity_poly.type
_entity_poly.pdbx_seq_one_letter_code
_entity_poly.pdbx_strand_id
1 'polypeptide(L)'
;MSFNKRKNEDQEESNKRICQVLDTKLVDVKSALDHVKDLFSNKLFGEKFPAVIWKHQCYPLIKNRTKVDIELNKFCDQGLLLSLKLGTTINNTDTALIYTEDYINYLKSIYVGNVLDKFIDKVVKSNPSSTCTSAQLREEYQFSDDQIKELVHNGVLAVHRTVGSWLLSLPNCGHFYKIFTAGRNALLSMIKRTKYHEINRTELFNRKMPKDVQLGIAYHVLDLIGGDFVQCADFPNGTMLRVL
;
A
#
# COMPACT_ATOMS: atom_id res chain seq x y z
N MET A 1 26.62 28.24 16.11
CA MET A 1 25.41 27.71 16.77
C MET A 1 24.11 27.94 15.98
N SER A 2 24.05 28.82 14.97
CA SER A 2 22.78 29.14 14.27
C SER A 2 22.29 28.16 13.20
N PHE A 3 23.11 27.21 12.73
CA PHE A 3 22.72 26.25 11.68
C PHE A 3 21.93 25.04 12.19
N ASN A 4 22.16 24.61 13.44
CA ASN A 4 21.46 23.46 14.02
C ASN A 4 20.03 23.80 14.48
N LYS A 5 19.78 25.09 14.75
CA LYS A 5 18.47 25.57 15.20
C LYS A 5 17.44 25.61 14.07
N ARG A 6 17.82 26.11 12.88
CA ARG A 6 16.95 26.13 11.69
C ARG A 6 16.58 24.72 11.20
N LYS A 7 17.54 23.79 11.19
CA LYS A 7 17.27 22.37 10.83
C LYS A 7 16.27 21.68 11.77
N ASN A 8 16.32 22.00 13.06
CA ASN A 8 15.38 21.46 14.04
C ASN A 8 14.00 22.12 13.92
N GLU A 9 13.93 23.43 13.67
CA GLU A 9 12.67 24.16 13.45
C GLU A 9 11.94 23.66 12.18
N ASP A 10 12.66 23.47 11.06
CA ASP A 10 12.10 22.93 9.82
C ASP A 10 11.60 21.47 9.97
N GLN A 11 12.32 20.66 10.78
CA GLN A 11 11.96 19.27 11.06
C GLN A 11 10.79 19.16 12.04
N GLU A 12 10.71 20.04 13.03
CA GLU A 12 9.61 20.10 13.99
C GLU A 12 8.31 20.61 13.34
N GLU A 13 8.41 21.57 12.40
CA GLU A 13 7.26 22.02 11.61
C GLU A 13 6.78 20.95 10.63
N SER A 14 7.71 20.23 9.99
CA SER A 14 7.37 19.05 9.17
C SER A 14 6.67 17.96 10.00
N ASN A 15 7.14 17.71 11.22
CA ASN A 15 6.57 16.72 12.13
C ASN A 15 5.18 17.11 12.65
N LYS A 16 4.95 18.40 12.95
CA LYS A 16 3.60 18.91 13.29
C LYS A 16 2.62 18.73 12.13
N ARG A 17 3.05 18.97 10.89
CA ARG A 17 2.23 18.72 9.69
C ARG A 17 1.90 17.22 9.54
N ILE A 18 2.86 16.32 9.77
CA ILE A 18 2.63 14.87 9.72
C ILE A 18 1.65 14.40 10.81
N CYS A 19 1.74 14.97 12.02
CA CYS A 19 0.75 14.71 13.06
C CYS A 19 -0.66 15.16 12.61
N GLN A 20 -0.81 16.37 12.11
CA GLN A 20 -2.11 16.89 11.66
C GLN A 20 -2.72 16.05 10.53
N VAL A 21 -1.89 15.61 9.59
CA VAL A 21 -2.24 14.68 8.50
C VAL A 21 -2.87 13.40 9.05
N LEU A 22 -2.30 12.80 10.10
CA LEU A 22 -2.82 11.56 10.70
C LEU A 22 -4.04 11.75 11.61
N ASP A 23 -4.27 12.96 12.13
CA ASP A 23 -5.46 13.29 12.94
C ASP A 23 -6.67 13.69 12.09
N THR A 24 -6.47 13.82 10.77
CA THR A 24 -7.53 14.21 9.85
C THR A 24 -8.51 13.05 9.71
N LYS A 25 -9.63 13.13 10.43
CA LYS A 25 -10.76 12.21 10.21
C LYS A 25 -11.44 12.59 8.91
N LEU A 26 -11.30 11.74 7.91
CA LEU A 26 -11.89 11.93 6.60
C LEU A 26 -13.30 11.36 6.60
N VAL A 27 -14.21 12.07 5.91
CA VAL A 27 -15.61 11.65 5.79
C VAL A 27 -15.80 10.67 4.62
N ASP A 28 -14.90 10.74 3.63
CA ASP A 28 -15.00 10.07 2.35
C ASP A 28 -13.80 9.12 2.11
N VAL A 29 -14.08 7.93 1.57
CA VAL A 29 -13.08 6.88 1.31
C VAL A 29 -12.15 7.28 0.18
N LYS A 30 -12.64 8.00 -0.83
CA LYS A 30 -11.79 8.48 -1.92
C LYS A 30 -10.75 9.47 -1.41
N SER A 31 -11.17 10.40 -0.56
CA SER A 31 -10.25 11.32 0.11
C SER A 31 -9.19 10.59 0.94
N ALA A 32 -9.55 9.48 1.60
CA ALA A 32 -8.58 8.66 2.35
C ALA A 32 -7.59 7.94 1.43
N LEU A 33 -8.03 7.44 0.27
CA LEU A 33 -7.15 6.84 -0.73
C LEU A 33 -6.15 7.85 -1.29
N ASP A 34 -6.62 9.03 -1.69
CA ASP A 34 -5.77 10.10 -2.20
C ASP A 34 -4.77 10.55 -1.13
N HIS A 35 -5.21 10.62 0.12
CA HIS A 35 -4.33 10.93 1.24
C HIS A 35 -3.22 9.88 1.42
N VAL A 36 -3.54 8.58 1.40
CA VAL A 36 -2.52 7.53 1.52
C VAL A 36 -1.60 7.49 0.29
N LYS A 37 -2.13 7.78 -0.90
CA LYS A 37 -1.36 7.93 -2.14
C LYS A 37 -0.33 9.06 -2.02
N ASP A 38 -0.71 10.22 -1.50
CA ASP A 38 0.19 11.36 -1.31
C ASP A 38 1.29 11.09 -0.27
N LEU A 39 1.02 10.22 0.69
CA LEU A 39 2.01 9.78 1.68
C LEU A 39 3.03 8.78 1.11
N PHE A 40 2.74 8.16 -0.03
CA PHE A 40 3.61 7.17 -0.64
C PHE A 40 4.83 7.81 -1.30
N SER A 41 6.03 7.45 -0.84
CA SER A 41 7.27 7.93 -1.44
C SER A 41 7.72 7.09 -2.64
N ASN A 42 7.52 7.60 -3.86
CA ASN A 42 7.97 6.97 -5.12
C ASN A 42 9.49 7.01 -5.35
N LYS A 43 10.27 7.71 -4.51
CA LYS A 43 11.69 8.02 -4.75
C LYS A 43 12.61 6.80 -4.94
N LEU A 44 12.15 5.61 -4.57
CA LEU A 44 12.95 4.39 -4.49
C LEU A 44 12.66 3.40 -5.62
N PHE A 45 11.50 3.52 -6.27
CA PHE A 45 11.00 2.54 -7.24
C PHE A 45 10.99 3.08 -8.67
N GLY A 46 11.47 4.33 -8.87
CA GLY A 46 11.42 5.07 -10.13
C GLY A 46 10.14 5.90 -10.25
N GLU A 47 10.17 6.94 -11.10
CA GLU A 47 9.07 7.91 -11.23
C GLU A 47 7.73 7.31 -11.65
N LYS A 48 7.74 6.10 -12.22
CA LYS A 48 6.54 5.47 -12.80
C LYS A 48 5.93 4.37 -11.93
N PHE A 49 6.54 4.01 -10.80
CA PHE A 49 5.98 2.97 -9.94
C PHE A 49 4.66 3.47 -9.33
N PRO A 50 3.57 2.68 -9.39
CA PRO A 50 2.28 3.12 -8.90
C PRO A 50 2.27 3.12 -7.37
N ALA A 51 1.58 4.09 -6.78
CA ALA A 51 1.40 4.15 -5.34
C ALA A 51 0.61 2.94 -4.87
N VAL A 52 1.20 2.16 -3.97
CA VAL A 52 0.56 0.98 -3.39
C VAL A 52 -0.11 1.38 -2.09
N ILE A 53 -1.43 1.23 -2.03
CA ILE A 53 -2.22 1.55 -0.84
C ILE A 53 -2.68 0.25 -0.22
N TRP A 54 -2.40 0.01 1.06
CA TRP A 54 -2.98 -1.14 1.73
C TRP A 54 -4.39 -0.83 2.20
N LYS A 55 -5.31 -1.76 1.98
CA LYS A 55 -6.72 -1.62 2.37
C LYS A 55 -6.88 -1.20 3.83
N HIS A 56 -6.07 -1.78 4.72
CA HIS A 56 -6.14 -1.50 6.14
C HIS A 56 -5.61 -0.10 6.53
N GLN A 57 -4.77 0.54 5.71
CA GLN A 57 -4.31 1.92 5.96
C GLN A 57 -5.45 2.95 5.91
N CYS A 58 -6.61 2.60 5.34
CA CYS A 58 -7.78 3.47 5.30
C CYS A 58 -8.61 3.40 6.60
N TYR A 59 -8.49 2.32 7.39
CA TYR A 59 -9.27 2.15 8.63
C TYR A 59 -8.98 3.19 9.72
N PRO A 60 -7.74 3.66 9.93
CA PRO A 60 -7.46 4.72 10.90
C PRO A 60 -8.06 6.07 10.52
N LEU A 61 -8.22 6.34 9.22
CA LEU A 61 -8.68 7.63 8.68
C LEU A 61 -10.21 7.77 8.74
N ILE A 62 -10.93 6.64 8.76
CA ILE A 62 -12.39 6.60 8.66
C ILE A 62 -12.97 5.76 9.80
N LYS A 63 -13.90 6.36 10.55
CA LYS A 63 -14.46 5.76 11.76
C LYS A 63 -15.15 4.40 11.55
N ASN A 64 -15.68 4.13 10.35
CA ASN A 64 -16.47 2.94 10.06
C ASN A 64 -15.76 2.01 9.06
N ARG A 65 -15.12 0.94 9.58
CA ARG A 65 -14.41 -0.08 8.78
C ARG A 65 -15.31 -0.73 7.72
N THR A 66 -16.56 -1.03 8.06
CA THR A 66 -17.52 -1.65 7.12
C THR A 66 -17.87 -0.71 5.95
N LYS A 67 -17.98 0.60 6.19
CA LYS A 67 -18.17 1.56 5.09
C LYS A 67 -16.97 1.59 4.15
N VAL A 68 -15.76 1.56 4.71
CA VAL A 68 -14.51 1.47 3.94
C VAL A 68 -14.53 0.21 3.06
N ASP A 69 -14.86 -0.96 3.62
CA ASP A 69 -14.97 -2.20 2.85
C ASP A 69 -15.97 -2.09 1.69
N ILE A 70 -17.17 -1.58 1.96
CA ILE A 70 -18.23 -1.46 0.96
C ILE A 70 -17.83 -0.51 -0.17
N GLU A 71 -17.27 0.66 0.16
CA GLU A 71 -16.88 1.65 -0.86
C GLU A 71 -15.65 1.22 -1.66
N LEU A 72 -14.65 0.62 -1.01
CA LEU A 72 -13.50 0.08 -1.72
C LEU A 72 -13.90 -1.04 -2.69
N ASN A 73 -14.81 -1.93 -2.28
CA ASN A 73 -15.35 -2.94 -3.19
C ASN A 73 -16.11 -2.30 -4.35
N LYS A 74 -16.93 -1.26 -4.11
CA LYS A 74 -17.59 -0.52 -5.20
C LYS A 74 -16.60 0.11 -6.17
N PHE A 75 -15.49 0.67 -5.69
CA PHE A 75 -14.45 1.24 -6.56
C PHE A 75 -13.70 0.16 -7.35
N CYS A 76 -13.51 -1.03 -6.77
CA CYS A 76 -13.04 -2.18 -7.52
C CYS A 76 -14.07 -2.58 -8.58
N ASP A 77 -15.35 -2.74 -8.24
CA ASP A 77 -16.41 -3.14 -9.19
C ASP A 77 -16.59 -2.13 -10.34
N GLN A 78 -16.36 -0.84 -10.08
CA GLN A 78 -16.36 0.23 -11.08
C GLN A 78 -15.08 0.26 -11.95
N GLY A 79 -14.07 -0.54 -11.64
CA GLY A 79 -12.79 -0.56 -12.33
C GLY A 79 -11.88 0.64 -12.04
N LEU A 80 -12.16 1.42 -10.98
CA LEU A 80 -11.33 2.54 -10.56
C LEU A 80 -10.09 2.08 -9.79
N LEU A 81 -10.23 1.02 -9.00
CA LEU A 81 -9.16 0.41 -8.22
C LEU A 81 -8.96 -1.05 -8.63
N LEU A 82 -7.70 -1.49 -8.54
CA LEU A 82 -7.32 -2.89 -8.64
C LEU A 82 -6.91 -3.40 -7.28
N SER A 83 -7.54 -4.50 -6.85
CA SER A 83 -7.13 -5.24 -5.66
C SER A 83 -6.07 -6.29 -6.01
N LEU A 84 -4.91 -6.20 -5.38
CA LEU A 84 -3.77 -7.10 -5.56
C LEU A 84 -3.40 -7.76 -4.23
N LYS A 85 -2.99 -9.03 -4.28
CA LYS A 85 -2.35 -9.70 -3.14
C LYS A 85 -0.84 -9.66 -3.35
N LEU A 86 -0.17 -8.68 -2.73
CA LEU A 86 1.27 -8.49 -2.89
C LEU A 86 2.03 -9.24 -1.78
N GLY A 87 3.06 -10.00 -2.18
CA GLY A 87 4.00 -10.67 -1.26
C GLY A 87 3.73 -12.15 -1.03
N THR A 88 4.57 -12.79 -0.20
CA THR A 88 4.43 -14.17 0.23
C THR A 88 3.44 -14.31 1.40
N THR A 89 2.34 -13.55 1.39
CA THR A 89 1.28 -13.69 2.39
C THR A 89 0.52 -14.98 2.15
N ILE A 90 1.17 -16.03 2.61
CA ILE A 90 0.63 -17.34 2.92
C ILE A 90 -0.56 -17.20 3.89
N ASN A 91 -0.66 -16.05 4.60
CA ASN A 91 -1.71 -15.64 5.53
C ASN A 91 -2.54 -14.44 4.98
N ASN A 92 -3.35 -14.73 3.96
CA ASN A 92 -4.71 -14.29 3.63
C ASN A 92 -5.39 -12.94 3.99
N THR A 93 -4.77 -11.88 4.49
CA THR A 93 -5.53 -10.62 4.80
C THR A 93 -5.03 -9.34 4.17
N ASP A 94 -3.75 -9.23 3.84
CA ASP A 94 -3.17 -7.97 3.35
C ASP A 94 -3.52 -7.79 1.87
N THR A 95 -4.51 -6.93 1.59
CA THR A 95 -4.94 -6.56 0.24
C THR A 95 -4.38 -5.19 -0.10
N ALA A 96 -3.61 -5.12 -1.18
CA ALA A 96 -3.13 -3.88 -1.76
C ALA A 96 -4.14 -3.37 -2.79
N LEU A 97 -4.22 -2.05 -2.92
CA LEU A 97 -5.08 -1.30 -3.81
C LEU A 97 -4.21 -0.36 -4.62
N ILE A 98 -4.47 -0.30 -5.92
CA ILE A 98 -3.78 0.57 -6.86
C ILE A 98 -4.82 1.18 -7.79
N TYR A 99 -4.68 2.45 -8.13
CA TYR A 99 -5.50 3.06 -9.17
C TYR A 99 -5.28 2.36 -10.51
N THR A 100 -6.37 1.98 -11.18
CA THR A 100 -6.32 1.24 -12.45
C THR A 100 -5.53 2.00 -13.51
N GLU A 101 -5.70 3.33 -13.57
CA GLU A 101 -4.96 4.20 -14.49
C GLU A 101 -3.45 4.18 -14.23
N ASP A 102 -3.03 4.32 -12.97
CA ASP A 102 -1.62 4.28 -12.56
C ASP A 102 -1.00 2.91 -12.88
N TYR A 103 -1.75 1.83 -12.64
CA TYR A 103 -1.33 0.47 -12.97
C TYR A 103 -1.14 0.28 -14.48
N ILE A 104 -2.09 0.71 -15.30
CA ILE A 104 -2.00 0.64 -16.77
C ILE A 104 -0.80 1.42 -17.29
N ASN A 105 -0.61 2.65 -16.79
CA ASN A 105 0.50 3.50 -17.18
C ASN A 105 1.86 2.88 -16.80
N TYR A 106 1.95 2.28 -15.61
CA TYR A 106 3.14 1.57 -15.17
C TYR A 106 3.44 0.36 -16.06
N LEU A 107 2.45 -0.49 -16.34
CA LEU A 107 2.66 -1.67 -17.18
C LEU A 107 3.13 -1.28 -18.58
N LYS A 108 2.48 -0.28 -19.21
CA LYS A 108 2.88 0.23 -20.53
C LYS A 108 4.29 0.82 -20.55
N SER A 109 4.78 1.27 -19.40
CA SER A 109 6.14 1.81 -19.28
C SER A 109 7.24 0.75 -19.19
N ILE A 110 6.89 -0.46 -18.73
CA ILE A 110 7.83 -1.57 -18.51
C ILE A 110 7.80 -2.55 -19.68
N TYR A 111 6.60 -2.83 -20.18
CA TYR A 111 6.38 -3.86 -21.17
C TYR A 111 5.59 -3.27 -22.33
N VAL A 112 6.13 -3.45 -23.54
CA VAL A 112 5.50 -3.00 -24.79
C VAL A 112 5.23 -4.24 -25.62
N GLY A 113 3.96 -4.56 -25.83
CA GLY A 113 3.57 -5.73 -26.62
C GLY A 113 2.06 -5.87 -26.75
N ASN A 114 1.61 -6.44 -27.87
CA ASN A 114 0.18 -6.65 -28.15
C ASN A 114 -0.51 -7.55 -27.12
N VAL A 115 0.25 -8.42 -26.42
CA VAL A 115 -0.27 -9.26 -25.34
C VAL A 115 -0.68 -8.41 -24.14
N LEU A 116 0.07 -7.33 -23.85
CA LEU A 116 -0.27 -6.40 -22.77
C LEU A 116 -1.55 -5.64 -23.06
N ASP A 117 -1.67 -5.08 -24.25
CA ASP A 117 -2.85 -4.29 -24.62
C ASP A 117 -4.10 -5.16 -24.60
N LYS A 118 -4.00 -6.40 -25.10
CA LYS A 118 -5.06 -7.41 -24.98
C LYS A 118 -5.39 -7.72 -23.52
N PHE A 119 -4.39 -7.82 -22.64
CA PHE A 119 -4.59 -8.06 -21.21
C PHE A 119 -5.26 -6.88 -20.51
N ILE A 120 -4.84 -5.64 -20.82
CA ILE A 120 -5.43 -4.44 -20.26
C ILE A 120 -6.90 -4.33 -20.68
N ASP A 121 -7.21 -4.52 -21.96
CA ASP A 121 -8.57 -4.37 -22.46
C ASP A 121 -9.50 -5.49 -21.97
N LYS A 122 -9.03 -6.74 -22.00
CA LYS A 122 -9.86 -7.89 -21.65
C LYS A 122 -9.91 -8.19 -20.16
N VAL A 123 -8.81 -8.05 -19.42
CA VAL A 123 -8.76 -8.44 -18.01
C VAL A 123 -8.94 -7.20 -17.13
N VAL A 124 -8.09 -6.18 -17.30
CA VAL A 124 -8.08 -5.03 -16.39
C VAL A 124 -9.34 -4.16 -16.53
N LYS A 125 -9.82 -3.91 -17.77
CA LYS A 125 -11.00 -3.08 -18.01
C LYS A 125 -12.32 -3.83 -17.94
N SER A 126 -12.36 -5.12 -18.26
CA SER A 126 -13.62 -5.88 -18.32
C SER A 126 -13.93 -6.60 -16.99
N ASN A 127 -12.93 -6.95 -16.18
CA ASN A 127 -13.16 -7.53 -14.85
C ASN A 127 -11.95 -7.33 -13.89
N PRO A 128 -11.99 -6.33 -12.99
CA PRO A 128 -10.92 -5.99 -12.04
C PRO A 128 -10.84 -6.95 -10.84
N SER A 129 -11.06 -8.24 -11.06
CA SER A 129 -10.96 -9.27 -10.02
C SER A 129 -9.51 -9.62 -9.72
N SER A 130 -9.18 -9.78 -8.44
CA SER A 130 -7.80 -10.09 -7.98
C SER A 130 -7.26 -11.44 -8.46
N THR A 131 -8.14 -12.32 -8.95
CA THR A 131 -7.85 -13.71 -9.28
C THR A 131 -8.43 -14.05 -10.64
N CYS A 132 -7.63 -14.66 -11.50
CA CYS A 132 -7.98 -15.13 -12.83
C CYS A 132 -7.84 -16.65 -12.90
N THR A 133 -8.90 -17.34 -13.32
CA THR A 133 -8.89 -18.81 -13.48
C THR A 133 -8.44 -19.19 -14.89
N SER A 134 -7.93 -20.41 -15.09
CA SER A 134 -7.55 -20.95 -16.40
C SER A 134 -8.68 -20.90 -17.41
N ALA A 135 -9.90 -21.21 -16.99
CA ALA A 135 -11.09 -21.09 -17.82
C ALA A 135 -11.31 -19.64 -18.30
N GLN A 136 -11.17 -18.65 -17.42
CA GLN A 136 -11.33 -17.24 -17.80
C GLN A 136 -10.20 -16.79 -18.76
N LEU A 137 -8.95 -17.12 -18.46
CA LEU A 137 -7.82 -16.72 -19.31
C LEU A 137 -7.87 -17.39 -20.70
N ARG A 138 -8.24 -18.68 -20.77
CA ARG A 138 -8.21 -19.46 -22.01
C ARG A 138 -9.50 -19.38 -22.81
N GLU A 139 -10.67 -19.50 -22.17
CA GLU A 139 -11.96 -19.59 -22.84
C GLU A 139 -12.57 -18.21 -23.07
N GLU A 140 -12.58 -17.35 -22.05
CA GLU A 140 -13.20 -16.02 -22.11
C GLU A 140 -12.27 -15.00 -22.77
N TYR A 141 -11.01 -14.97 -22.37
CA TYR A 141 -10.05 -13.97 -22.86
C TYR A 141 -9.18 -14.45 -24.04
N GLN A 142 -9.20 -15.76 -24.33
CA GLN A 142 -8.50 -16.39 -25.47
C GLN A 142 -6.98 -16.15 -25.45
N PHE A 143 -6.34 -16.28 -24.29
CA PHE A 143 -4.89 -16.26 -24.18
C PHE A 143 -4.28 -17.63 -24.49
N SER A 144 -3.20 -17.62 -25.27
CA SER A 144 -2.36 -18.82 -25.49
C SER A 144 -1.48 -19.09 -24.26
N ASP A 145 -1.07 -20.35 -24.06
CA ASP A 145 -0.20 -20.73 -22.95
C ASP A 145 1.15 -19.99 -22.98
N ASP A 146 1.68 -19.67 -24.15
CA ASP A 146 2.92 -18.89 -24.26
C ASP A 146 2.72 -17.42 -23.87
N GLN A 147 1.53 -16.86 -24.14
CA GLN A 147 1.16 -15.51 -23.68
C GLN A 147 0.98 -15.46 -22.17
N ILE A 148 0.41 -16.52 -21.57
CA ILE A 148 0.29 -16.63 -20.11
C ILE A 148 1.68 -16.73 -19.46
N LYS A 149 2.58 -17.54 -20.03
CA LYS A 149 3.98 -17.62 -19.57
C LYS A 149 4.68 -16.26 -19.66
N GLU A 150 4.45 -15.52 -20.74
CA GLU A 150 5.00 -14.18 -20.91
C GLU A 150 4.47 -13.20 -19.85
N LEU A 151 3.16 -13.20 -19.56
CA LEU A 151 2.57 -12.36 -18.52
C LEU A 151 3.09 -12.70 -17.10
N VAL A 152 3.31 -13.99 -16.83
CA VAL A 152 3.93 -14.45 -15.57
C VAL A 152 5.40 -14.03 -15.49
N HIS A 153 6.16 -14.21 -16.58
CA HIS A 153 7.56 -13.83 -16.66
C HIS A 153 7.77 -12.33 -16.42
N ASN A 154 6.89 -11.49 -16.98
CA ASN A 154 6.92 -10.04 -16.79
C ASN A 154 6.34 -9.58 -15.43
N GLY A 155 5.86 -10.50 -14.59
CA GLY A 155 5.36 -10.20 -13.24
C GLY A 155 3.98 -9.54 -13.19
N VAL A 156 3.25 -9.54 -14.30
CA VAL A 156 1.85 -9.07 -14.40
C VAL A 156 0.90 -10.09 -13.77
N LEU A 157 1.23 -11.37 -13.90
CA LEU A 157 0.52 -12.47 -13.25
C LEU A 157 1.44 -13.21 -12.26
N ALA A 158 0.87 -13.61 -11.13
CA ALA A 158 1.52 -14.51 -10.17
C ALA A 158 0.76 -15.85 -10.12
N VAL A 159 1.48 -16.94 -9.89
CA VAL A 159 0.86 -18.27 -9.76
C VAL A 159 0.14 -18.36 -8.42
N HIS A 160 -1.15 -18.70 -8.43
CA HIS A 160 -1.90 -18.95 -7.21
C HIS A 160 -1.62 -20.36 -6.66
N ARG A 161 -1.98 -20.61 -5.39
CA ARG A 161 -1.84 -21.94 -4.76
C ARG A 161 -2.69 -23.01 -5.45
N THR A 162 -3.80 -22.61 -6.03
CA THR A 162 -4.70 -23.50 -6.77
C THR A 162 -4.16 -23.69 -8.17
N VAL A 163 -3.99 -24.95 -8.59
CA VAL A 163 -3.56 -25.29 -9.95
C VAL A 163 -4.53 -24.67 -10.96
N GLY A 164 -3.99 -24.02 -11.98
CA GLY A 164 -4.79 -23.35 -13.01
C GLY A 164 -5.47 -22.06 -12.52
N SER A 165 -4.98 -21.45 -11.45
CA SER A 165 -5.39 -20.10 -11.04
C SER A 165 -4.18 -19.17 -10.97
N TRP A 166 -4.36 -17.94 -11.42
CA TRP A 166 -3.37 -16.87 -11.37
C TRP A 166 -3.93 -15.69 -10.59
N LEU A 167 -3.06 -14.94 -9.95
CA LEU A 167 -3.38 -13.67 -9.31
C LEU A 167 -2.87 -12.53 -10.18
N LEU A 168 -3.63 -11.43 -10.19
CA LEU A 168 -3.12 -10.18 -10.70
C LEU A 168 -1.96 -9.74 -9.79
N SER A 169 -0.84 -9.35 -10.40
CA SER A 169 0.40 -9.00 -9.73
C SER A 169 0.93 -7.67 -10.25
N LEU A 170 1.91 -7.12 -9.54
CA LEU A 170 2.61 -5.91 -9.90
C LEU A 170 4.08 -6.25 -10.23
N PRO A 171 4.60 -5.88 -11.41
CA PRO A 171 6.02 -6.03 -11.71
C PRO A 171 6.89 -5.34 -10.65
N ASN A 172 7.98 -6.00 -10.23
CA ASN A 172 8.84 -5.59 -9.12
C ASN A 172 8.19 -5.54 -7.72
N CYS A 173 7.00 -6.14 -7.54
CA CYS A 173 6.32 -6.14 -6.23
C CYS A 173 7.13 -6.79 -5.11
N GLY A 174 8.00 -7.76 -5.41
CA GLY A 174 8.85 -8.40 -4.41
C GLY A 174 9.86 -7.44 -3.78
N HIS A 175 10.44 -6.55 -4.59
CA HIS A 175 11.34 -5.51 -4.10
C HIS A 175 10.61 -4.49 -3.23
N PHE A 176 9.45 -4.02 -3.70
CA PHE A 176 8.55 -3.17 -2.93
C PHE A 176 8.19 -3.80 -1.58
N TYR A 177 7.68 -5.03 -1.60
CA TYR A 177 7.23 -5.73 -0.40
C TYR A 177 8.36 -5.94 0.62
N LYS A 178 9.59 -6.19 0.14
CA LYS A 178 10.79 -6.29 0.98
C LYS A 178 11.09 -4.97 1.70
N ILE A 179 11.11 -3.85 0.98
CA ILE A 179 11.35 -2.51 1.57
C ILE A 179 10.23 -2.17 2.56
N PHE A 180 8.98 -2.39 2.17
CA PHE A 180 7.82 -2.16 3.01
C PHE A 180 7.89 -2.94 4.33
N THR A 181 8.16 -4.25 4.26
CA THR A 181 8.27 -5.12 5.44
C THR A 181 9.45 -4.73 6.32
N ALA A 182 10.59 -4.35 5.72
CA ALA A 182 11.75 -3.85 6.48
C ALA A 182 11.41 -2.58 7.25
N GLY A 183 10.74 -1.61 6.62
CA GLY A 183 10.28 -0.37 7.27
C GLY A 183 9.28 -0.63 8.41
N ARG A 184 8.26 -1.48 8.16
CA ARG A 184 7.29 -1.91 9.19
C ARG A 184 7.99 -2.52 10.41
N ASN A 185 8.88 -3.48 10.17
CA ASN A 185 9.59 -4.19 11.25
C ASN A 185 10.56 -3.27 12.01
N ALA A 186 11.22 -2.34 11.32
CA ALA A 186 12.10 -1.36 11.94
C ALA A 186 11.31 -0.40 12.84
N LEU A 187 10.16 0.08 12.38
CA LEU A 187 9.27 0.96 13.15
C LEU A 187 8.70 0.23 14.38
N LEU A 188 8.20 -0.99 14.21
CA LEU A 188 7.74 -1.84 15.32
C LEU A 188 8.86 -2.11 16.33
N SER A 189 10.06 -2.44 15.86
CA SER A 189 11.21 -2.67 16.75
C SER A 189 11.60 -1.42 17.54
N MET A 190 11.44 -0.23 16.95
CA MET A 190 11.68 1.03 17.65
C MET A 190 10.67 1.29 18.75
N ILE A 191 9.38 1.02 18.51
CA ILE A 191 8.33 1.16 19.55
C ILE A 191 8.50 0.07 20.61
N LYS A 192 8.83 -1.16 20.24
CA LYS A 192 9.07 -2.25 21.21
C LYS A 192 10.22 -1.99 22.17
N ARG A 193 11.19 -1.14 21.81
CA ARG A 193 12.32 -0.78 22.67
C ARG A 193 12.00 0.32 23.68
N THR A 194 10.84 0.95 23.61
CA THR A 194 10.45 1.97 24.60
C THR A 194 9.94 1.33 25.88
N LYS A 195 9.94 2.13 26.95
CA LYS A 195 9.35 1.71 28.22
C LYS A 195 7.87 1.38 28.00
N TYR A 196 7.46 0.20 28.45
CA TYR A 196 6.10 -0.33 28.29
C TYR A 196 5.65 -0.66 26.85
N HIS A 197 6.56 -0.64 25.86
CA HIS A 197 6.23 -0.79 24.43
C HIS A 197 5.25 0.28 23.92
N GLU A 198 5.34 1.47 24.52
CA GLU A 198 4.47 2.62 24.26
C GLU A 198 5.29 3.86 23.90
N ILE A 199 4.80 4.68 22.98
CA ILE A 199 5.46 5.94 22.60
C ILE A 199 4.41 7.02 22.25
N ASN A 200 4.66 8.28 22.62
CA ASN A 200 3.83 9.39 22.17
C ASN A 200 4.05 9.62 20.67
N ARG A 201 2.98 9.92 19.93
CA ARG A 201 3.07 10.11 18.48
C ARG A 201 4.04 11.23 18.09
N THR A 202 4.03 12.34 18.83
CA THR A 202 4.96 13.47 18.59
C THR A 202 6.42 13.07 18.86
N GLU A 203 6.65 12.27 19.90
CA GLU A 203 7.97 11.73 20.21
C GLU A 203 8.46 10.78 19.09
N LEU A 204 7.56 9.95 18.55
CA LEU A 204 7.88 9.04 17.45
C LEU A 204 8.41 9.81 16.23
N PHE A 205 7.77 10.90 15.83
CA PHE A 205 8.23 11.72 14.70
C PHE A 205 9.52 12.49 14.97
N ASN A 206 9.78 12.84 16.24
CA ASN A 206 10.99 13.57 16.62
C ASN A 206 12.23 12.66 16.74
N ARG A 207 12.04 11.34 16.82
CA ARG A 207 13.17 10.40 16.85
C ARG A 207 13.86 10.32 15.49
N LYS A 208 15.14 9.94 15.52
CA LYS A 208 15.90 9.63 14.30
C LYS A 208 15.30 8.40 13.63
N MET A 209 14.80 8.57 12.42
CA MET A 209 14.17 7.49 11.65
C MET A 209 15.18 6.39 11.29
N PRO A 210 14.80 5.11 11.42
CA PRO A 210 15.60 4.01 10.88
C PRO A 210 15.76 4.18 9.36
N LYS A 211 16.93 3.78 8.84
CA LYS A 211 17.23 3.84 7.40
C LYS A 211 16.30 2.98 6.55
N ASP A 212 15.62 2.03 7.17
CA ASP A 212 14.69 1.09 6.52
C ASP A 212 13.28 1.67 6.36
N VAL A 213 12.93 2.77 7.05
CA VAL A 213 11.62 3.46 6.94
C VAL A 213 11.65 4.40 5.74
N GLN A 214 11.76 3.83 4.53
CA GLN A 214 12.01 4.60 3.32
C GLN A 214 10.74 5.07 2.60
N LEU A 215 9.59 4.44 2.86
CA LEU A 215 8.28 4.80 2.28
C LEU A 215 7.61 6.00 2.98
N GLY A 216 8.22 6.54 4.04
CA GLY A 216 7.66 7.61 4.85
C GLY A 216 7.04 7.10 6.15
N ILE A 217 7.28 7.84 7.24
CA ILE A 217 6.81 7.44 8.56
C ILE A 217 5.28 7.42 8.66
N ALA A 218 4.57 8.40 8.08
CA ALA A 218 3.11 8.47 8.16
C ALA A 218 2.43 7.29 7.46
N TYR A 219 2.96 6.88 6.29
CA TYR A 219 2.51 5.70 5.56
C TYR A 219 2.64 4.42 6.41
N HIS A 220 3.78 4.24 7.09
CA HIS A 220 3.98 3.10 7.99
C HIS A 220 3.14 3.20 9.27
N VAL A 221 2.90 4.38 9.82
CA VAL A 221 2.03 4.54 11.00
C VAL A 221 0.60 4.14 10.68
N LEU A 222 0.06 4.54 9.52
CA LEU A 222 -1.27 4.09 9.07
C LEU A 222 -1.32 2.57 8.87
N ASP A 223 -0.23 1.98 8.38
CA ASP A 223 -0.10 0.53 8.23
C ASP A 223 -0.15 -0.18 9.61
N LEU A 224 0.58 0.33 10.60
CA LEU A 224 0.61 -0.27 11.93
C LEU A 224 -0.72 -0.16 12.68
N ILE A 225 -1.40 0.99 12.59
CA ILE A 225 -2.70 1.19 13.23
C ILE A 225 -3.77 0.38 12.51
N GLY A 226 -3.80 0.47 11.17
CA GLY A 226 -4.81 -0.18 10.35
C GLY A 226 -4.72 -1.71 10.37
N GLY A 227 -3.48 -2.23 10.41
CA GLY A 227 -3.19 -3.65 10.50
C GLY A 227 -3.29 -4.22 11.91
N ASP A 228 -3.80 -3.43 12.86
CA ASP A 228 -3.97 -3.82 14.26
C ASP A 228 -2.64 -4.32 14.91
N PHE A 229 -1.48 -3.78 14.49
CA PHE A 229 -0.18 -4.03 15.12
C PHE A 229 0.07 -3.11 16.32
N VAL A 230 -0.59 -1.95 16.34
CA VAL A 230 -0.44 -0.91 17.34
C VAL A 230 -1.81 -0.35 17.72
N GLN A 231 -2.09 -0.22 19.02
CA GLN A 231 -3.25 0.49 19.54
C GLN A 231 -2.94 1.97 19.76
N CYS A 232 -3.91 2.82 19.41
CA CYS A 232 -3.88 4.25 19.72
C CYS A 232 -4.74 4.51 20.96
N ALA A 233 -4.20 5.27 21.92
CA ALA A 233 -4.96 5.79 23.04
C ALA A 233 -4.71 7.29 23.17
N ASP A 234 -5.79 8.06 23.24
CA ASP A 234 -5.71 9.51 23.38
C ASP A 234 -5.55 9.87 24.86
N PHE A 235 -4.46 10.60 25.17
CA PHE A 235 -4.19 11.16 26.48
C PHE A 235 -4.18 12.70 26.41
N PRO A 236 -4.34 13.41 27.55
CA PRO A 236 -4.27 14.87 27.57
C PRO A 236 -2.95 15.46 27.01
N ASN A 237 -1.88 14.66 26.99
CA ASN A 237 -0.56 15.01 26.44
C ASN A 237 -0.34 14.53 24.98
N GLY A 238 -1.40 14.09 24.31
CA GLY A 238 -1.40 13.62 22.92
C GLY A 238 -1.68 12.12 22.78
N THR A 239 -1.71 11.65 21.54
CA THR A 239 -2.00 10.25 21.22
C THR A 239 -0.77 9.37 21.48
N MET A 240 -0.97 8.28 22.22
CA MET A 240 0.03 7.25 22.45
C MET A 240 -0.19 6.05 21.55
N LEU A 241 0.92 5.47 21.09
CA LEU A 241 1.00 4.27 20.27
C LEU A 241 1.57 3.13 21.12
N ARG A 242 0.82 2.04 21.29
CA ARG A 242 1.21 0.84 22.03
C ARG A 242 1.29 -0.38 21.11
N VAL A 243 2.38 -1.13 21.12
CA VAL A 243 2.46 -2.39 20.38
C VAL A 243 1.63 -3.47 21.06
N LEU A 244 0.88 -4.24 20.27
CA LEU A 244 0.08 -5.38 20.70
C LEU A 244 0.90 -6.67 20.90
#